data_AF-A0A1V6K0L1-F1
#
_entry.id   AF-A0A1V6K0L1-F1
#
_cell.length_a   1.000
_cell.length_b   1.000
_cell.length_c   1.000
_cell.angle_alpha   90.00
_cell.angle_beta   90.00
_cell.angle_gamma   90.00
#
_symmetry.space_group_name_H-M   'P 1'
#
loop_
_entity.id
_entity.type
_entity.pdbx_description
1 polymer ?
#
loop_
_entity_poly.entity_id
_entity_poly.type
_entity_poly.pdbx_seq_one_letter_code
_entity_poly.pdbx_strand_id
1 'polypeptide(L)' 'MVRHACGFDAPIHCKRCGRPLESNERKGLFCPHCGRRVSIVCPGCGRLW' A
#
# COMPACT_ATOMS: atom_id res chain seq x y z
N MET A 1 -3.28 8.21 5.01
CA MET A 1 -3.57 7.35 3.84
C MET A 1 -2.27 6.95 3.20
N VAL A 2 -2.28 5.84 2.46
CA VAL A 2 -1.15 5.43 1.63
C VAL A 2 -1.22 6.29 0.36
N ARG A 3 -0.13 6.97 -0.02
CA ARG A 3 -0.09 7.81 -1.22
C ARG A 3 0.75 7.17 -2.31
N HIS A 4 0.18 7.03 -3.50
CA HIS A 4 0.87 6.54 -4.68
C HIS A 4 1.56 7.68 -5.42
N ALA A 5 2.60 7.37 -6.18
CA ALA A 5 3.34 8.34 -6.98
C ALA A 5 2.46 9.07 -8.02
N CYS A 6 1.35 8.45 -8.47
CA CYS A 6 0.40 9.09 -9.38
C CYS A 6 -0.54 10.12 -8.70
N GLY A 7 -0.42 10.34 -7.39
CA GLY A 7 -1.29 11.23 -6.63
C GLY A 7 -2.53 10.55 -6.03
N PHE A 8 -2.76 9.26 -6.35
CA PHE A 8 -3.85 8.48 -5.74
C PHE A 8 -3.54 8.18 -4.27
N ASP A 9 -4.41 8.61 -3.37
CA ASP A 9 -4.34 8.26 -1.95
C ASP A 9 -5.49 7.34 -1.57
N ALA A 10 -5.18 6.24 -0.88
CA ALA A 10 -6.19 5.33 -0.38
C ALA A 10 -5.76 4.74 0.97
N PRO A 11 -6.70 4.55 1.90
CA PRO A 11 -6.42 3.87 3.16
C PRO A 11 -6.41 2.35 2.92
N ILE A 12 -5.22 1.77 2.80
CA ILE A 12 -5.07 0.33 2.55
C ILE A 12 -4.79 -0.38 3.86
N HIS A 13 -5.58 -1.39 4.15
CA HIS A 13 -5.48 -2.15 5.39
C HIS A 13 -4.99 -3.57 5.13
N CYS A 14 -4.18 -4.09 6.05
CA CYS A 14 -3.74 -5.47 5.98
C CYS A 14 -4.92 -6.41 6.22
N LYS A 15 -5.22 -7.33 5.28
CA LYS A 15 -6.27 -8.35 5.47
C LYS A 15 -6.05 -9.25 6.68
N ARG A 16 -4.82 -9.35 7.21
CA ARG A 16 -4.47 -10.25 8.32
C ARG A 16 -4.58 -9.60 9.69
N CYS A 17 -4.08 -8.37 9.82
CA CYS A 17 -4.03 -7.66 11.11
C CYS A 17 -5.01 -6.47 11.19
N GLY A 18 -5.70 -6.11 10.10
CA GLY A 18 -6.67 -4.99 10.06
C GLY A 18 -6.05 -3.59 10.16
N ARG A 19 -4.75 -3.49 10.44
CA ARG A 19 -4.01 -2.22 10.54
C ARG A 19 -3.71 -1.60 9.17
N PRO A 20 -3.55 -0.27 9.10
CA PRO A 20 -3.11 0.41 7.88
C PRO A 20 -1.72 -0.07 7.46
N LEU A 21 -1.57 -0.28 6.16
CA LEU A 21 -0.30 -0.55 5.51
C LEU A 21 0.46 0.77 5.31
N GLU A 22 1.78 0.68 5.26
CA GLU A 22 2.66 1.80 4.93
C GLU A 22 3.13 1.65 3.49
N SER A 23 3.07 2.72 2.70
CA SER A 23 3.76 2.78 1.40
C SER A 23 5.17 3.26 1.56
N ASN A 24 6.08 2.59 0.88
CA ASN A 24 7.40 3.10 0.62
C ASN A 24 7.58 3.24 -0.89
N GLU A 25 7.94 4.44 -1.35
CA GLU A 25 8.13 4.78 -2.77
C GLU A 25 9.11 3.84 -3.50
N ARG A 26 10.01 3.17 -2.77
CA ARG A 26 10.95 2.19 -3.34
C ARG A 26 10.55 0.73 -3.20
N LYS A 27 9.62 0.40 -2.29
CA LYS A 27 9.34 -1.00 -1.89
C LYS A 27 7.85 -1.39 -1.95
N GLY A 28 6.96 -0.46 -2.29
CA GLY A 28 5.52 -0.66 -2.33
C GLY A 28 4.88 -0.65 -0.94
N LEU A 29 3.70 -1.27 -0.82
CA LEU A 29 3.02 -1.38 0.48
C LEU A 29 3.63 -2.49 1.34
N PHE A 30 3.81 -2.22 2.61
CA PHE A 30 4.16 -3.24 3.60
C PHE A 30 3.37 -3.06 4.89
N CYS A 31 3.19 -4.16 5.63
CA CYS A 31 2.57 -4.11 6.93
C CYS A 31 3.65 -4.09 8.03
N PRO A 32 3.74 -3.05 8.87
CA PRO A 32 4.72 -3.01 9.97
C PRO A 32 4.43 -4.06 11.04
N HIS A 33 3.17 -4.46 11.21
CA HIS A 33 2.77 -5.44 12.23
C HIS A 33 2.94 -6.88 11.79
N CYS A 34 2.54 -7.16 10.55
CA CYS A 34 2.54 -8.51 10.00
C CYS A 34 3.85 -8.83 9.24
N GLY A 35 4.70 -7.84 8.96
CA GLY A 35 5.94 -7.98 8.16
C GLY A 35 5.72 -8.31 6.68
N ARG A 36 4.46 -8.37 6.23
CA ARG A 36 4.10 -8.80 4.88
C ARG A 36 4.17 -7.62 3.92
N ARG A 37 4.87 -7.83 2.80
CA ARG A 37 4.82 -6.91 1.65
C ARG A 37 3.60 -7.22 0.81
N VAL A 38 2.89 -6.19 0.40
CA VAL A 38 1.69 -6.26 -0.41
C VAL A 38 1.98 -5.47 -1.68
N SER A 39 2.01 -6.16 -2.81
CA SER A 39 2.03 -5.51 -4.11
C SER A 39 0.61 -5.46 -4.60
N ILE A 40 0.05 -4.25 -4.71
CA ILE A 40 -1.25 -4.04 -5.34
C ILE A 40 -1.06 -3.16 -6.56
N VAL A 41 -2.04 -3.23 -7.45
CA VAL A 41 -2.16 -2.29 -8.56
C VAL A 41 -2.93 -1.07 -8.08
N CYS A 42 -2.40 0.13 -8.35
CA CYS A 42 -3.06 1.39 -8.06
C CYS A 42 -4.34 1.51 -8.92
N PRO A 43 -5.54 1.65 -8.32
CA PRO A 43 -6.80 1.76 -9.05
C PRO A 43 -6.86 2.99 -9.97
N GLY A 44 -6.16 4.07 -9.61
CA GLY A 44 -6.17 5.31 -10.39
C GLY A 44 -5.33 5.27 -11.67
N CYS A 45 -4.21 4.51 -11.70
CA CYS A 45 -3.27 4.55 -12.82
C CYS A 45 -2.90 3.17 -13.41
N GLY A 46 -3.32 2.06 -12.78
CA GLY A 46 -3.00 0.71 -13.25
C GLY A 46 -1.55 0.26 -13.05
N ARG A 47 -0.70 1.07 -12.39
CA ARG A 47 0.69 0.69 -12.05
C ARG A 47 0.80 0.05 -10.68
N LEU A 48 1.86 -0.73 -10.47
CA LEU A 48 2.21 -1.27 -9.16
C LEU A 48 2.42 -0.14 -8.14
N TRP A 49 1.94 -0.37 -6.92
CA TRP A 49 2.14 0.53 -5.80
C TRP A 49 3.56 0.52 -5.28
#